data_AF-A0A836Q1E0-F1
#
_entry.id   AF-A0A836Q1E0-F1
#
_cell.length_a   1.000
_cell.length_b   1.000
_cell.length_c   1.000
_cell.angle_alpha   90.00
_cell.angle_beta   90.00
_cell.angle_gamma   90.00
#
_symmetry.space_group_name_H-M   'P 1'
#
loop_
_entity.id
_entity.type
_entity.pdbx_description
1 polymer ?
#
loop_
_entity_poly.entity_id
_entity_poly.type
_entity_poly.pdbx_seq_one_letter_code
_entity_poly.pdbx_strand_id
1 'polypeptide(L)'
;MSLRYPNARLMIYNLQACENLSGAQALARGAIEYGVINPDDDGATDREALEAISRCDCCEVAHCILRKHFETKTNLDGETVEAAWRSLVNRLKQYRSAHGQPVEGEIGCENVCAKLAPVIFDFMLQEVHRYS
;
A
#
# COMPACT_ATOMS: atom_id res chain seq x y z
N MET A 1 -13.80 0.99 20.15
CA MET A 1 -12.99 2.02 19.49
C MET A 1 -13.61 2.31 18.14
N SER A 2 -14.12 3.52 17.90
CA SER A 2 -14.72 3.87 16.62
C SER A 2 -13.61 4.06 15.60
N LEU A 3 -13.61 3.28 14.52
CA LEU A 3 -12.77 3.55 13.35
C LEU A 3 -13.10 4.97 12.86
N ARG A 4 -12.21 5.94 13.14
CA ARG A 4 -12.26 7.26 12.53
C ARG A 4 -11.82 7.04 11.08
N TYR A 5 -12.77 6.81 10.18
CA TYR A 5 -12.54 6.83 8.74
C TYR A 5 -12.88 8.20 8.14
N PRO A 6 -12.17 9.31 8.42
CA PRO A 6 -12.16 10.40 7.45
C PRO A 6 -11.30 9.92 6.28
N ASN A 7 -11.97 9.20 5.36
CA ASN A 7 -11.55 8.86 4.01
C ASN A 7 -10.04 8.58 3.86
N ALA A 8 -9.60 7.33 4.03
CA ALA A 8 -8.18 6.93 3.96
C ALA A 8 -7.46 7.52 2.74
N ARG A 9 -8.17 7.63 1.61
CA ARG A 9 -7.69 8.29 0.39
C ARG A 9 -7.36 9.78 0.61
N LEU A 10 -8.23 10.52 1.32
CA LEU A 10 -8.02 11.93 1.65
C LEU A 10 -6.86 12.12 2.61
N MET A 11 -6.66 11.21 3.56
CA MET A 11 -5.50 11.27 4.45
C MET A 11 -4.19 11.13 3.65
N ILE A 12 -4.09 10.10 2.79
CA ILE A 12 -2.91 9.93 1.94
C ILE A 12 -2.71 11.15 1.03
N TYR A 13 -3.80 11.69 0.46
CA TYR A 13 -3.72 12.92 -0.31
C TYR A 13 -3.18 14.09 0.50
N ASN A 14 -3.65 14.29 1.75
CA ASN A 14 -3.17 15.37 2.62
C ASN A 14 -1.69 15.19 3.00
N LEU A 15 -1.26 13.96 3.28
CA LEU A 15 0.15 13.65 3.52
C LEU A 15 1.03 14.03 2.33
N GLN A 16 0.54 13.83 1.10
CA GLN A 16 1.27 14.23 -0.10
C GLN A 16 1.20 15.74 -0.37
N ALA A 17 0.03 16.35 -0.21
CA ALA A 17 -0.23 17.74 -0.60
C ALA A 17 0.18 18.77 0.46
N CYS A 18 -0.01 18.46 1.74
CA CYS A 18 0.26 19.36 2.86
C CYS A 18 1.62 19.10 3.50
N GLU A 19 2.05 17.83 3.56
CA GLU A 19 3.31 17.44 4.20
C GLU A 19 4.42 17.11 3.20
N ASN A 20 4.15 17.28 1.90
CA ASN A 20 5.10 17.08 0.80
C ASN A 20 5.77 15.69 0.81
N LEU A 21 5.06 14.67 1.30
CA LEU A 21 5.53 13.30 1.30
C LEU A 21 5.41 12.65 -0.09
N SER A 22 6.36 11.79 -0.44
CA SER A 22 6.21 10.91 -1.59
C SER A 22 5.03 9.94 -1.40
N GLY A 23 4.52 9.34 -2.48
CA GLY A 23 3.44 8.35 -2.37
C GLY A 23 3.81 7.17 -1.44
N ALA A 24 5.04 6.69 -1.54
CA ALA A 24 5.57 5.64 -0.68
C ALA A 24 5.65 6.07 0.80
N GLN A 25 6.14 7.28 1.08
CA GLN A 25 6.20 7.82 2.44
C GLN A 25 4.81 8.03 3.04
N ALA A 26 3.86 8.53 2.24
CA ALA A 26 2.49 8.72 2.67
C ALA A 26 1.80 7.39 3.01
N LEU A 27 2.05 6.33 2.22
CA LEU A 27 1.57 4.98 2.53
C LEU A 27 2.13 4.43 3.84
N ALA A 28 3.43 4.52 4.04
CA ALA A 28 4.08 4.05 5.26
C ALA A 28 3.56 4.80 6.49
N ARG A 29 3.50 6.13 6.42
CA ARG A 29 2.93 6.95 7.50
C ARG A 29 1.47 6.60 7.75
N GLY A 30 0.69 6.44 6.68
CA GLY A 30 -0.72 6.10 6.80
C GLY A 30 -0.96 4.74 7.44
N ALA A 31 -0.11 3.74 7.14
CA ALA A 31 -0.22 2.42 7.75
C ALA A 31 -0.01 2.46 9.27
N ILE A 32 0.89 3.32 9.75
CA ILE A 32 1.10 3.56 11.18
C ILE A 32 -0.15 4.25 11.79
N GLU A 33 -0.64 5.33 11.17
CA GLU A 33 -1.83 6.07 11.65
C GLU A 33 -3.09 5.21 11.71
N TYR A 34 -3.23 4.24 10.80
CA TYR A 34 -4.33 3.27 10.76
C TYR A 34 -4.10 2.02 11.64
N GLY A 35 -2.97 1.93 12.35
CA GLY A 35 -2.63 0.78 13.21
C GLY A 35 -2.43 -0.53 12.44
N VAL A 36 -2.07 -0.45 11.15
CA VAL A 36 -1.78 -1.62 10.31
C VAL A 36 -0.41 -2.21 10.66
N ILE A 37 0.56 -1.36 10.97
CA ILE A 37 1.91 -1.72 11.42
C ILE A 37 2.26 -0.91 12.68
N ASN A 38 3.13 -1.44 13.54
CA ASN A 38 3.56 -0.70 14.71
C ASN A 38 4.60 0.37 14.32
N PRO A 39 4.61 1.54 14.99
CA PRO A 39 5.65 2.55 14.78
C PRO A 39 7.05 2.04 15.14
N ASP A 40 7.12 1.08 16.06
CA ASP A 40 8.37 0.44 16.51
C ASP A 40 8.76 -0.78 15.64
N ASP A 41 7.97 -1.14 14.62
CA ASP A 41 8.42 -2.11 13.62
C ASP A 41 9.46 -1.41 12.72
N ASP A 42 10.72 -1.42 13.16
CA ASP A 42 11.90 -0.73 12.58
C ASP A 42 11.98 -0.73 11.03
N GLY A 43 11.45 -1.75 10.35
CA GLY A 43 11.51 -1.85 8.89
C GLY A 43 10.52 -1.00 8.07
N ALA A 44 9.81 0.01 8.60
CA ALA A 44 8.92 0.85 7.78
C ALA A 44 9.70 1.84 6.88
N THR A 45 11.00 1.99 7.13
CA THR A 45 11.92 2.82 6.35
C THR A 45 13.25 2.13 6.11
N ASP A 46 13.27 0.80 5.99
CA ASP A 46 14.46 0.10 5.51
C ASP A 46 14.56 0.28 3.99
N ARG A 47 15.08 1.45 3.61
CA ARG A 47 15.38 1.85 2.23
C ARG A 47 16.37 0.90 1.54
N GLU A 48 17.04 0.03 2.31
CA GLU A 48 18.10 -0.87 1.87
C GLU A 48 17.61 -2.27 1.46
N ALA A 49 16.34 -2.62 1.69
CA ALA A 49 15.77 -3.92 1.30
C ALA A 49 15.07 -3.92 -0.09
N LEU A 50 15.15 -2.82 -0.84
CA LEU A 50 14.36 -2.57 -2.06
C LEU A 50 15.21 -2.59 -3.34
N GLU A 51 16.13 -3.54 -3.47
CA GLU A 51 16.79 -3.79 -4.76
C GLU A 51 16.05 -4.85 -5.58
N ALA A 52 15.65 -4.43 -6.78
CA ALA A 52 15.42 -5.22 -7.99
C ALA A 52 14.14 -6.06 -8.11
N ILE A 53 12.96 -5.43 -8.04
CA ILE A 53 11.78 -5.90 -8.79
C ILE A 53 11.19 -4.70 -9.54
N SER A 54 10.72 -4.88 -10.78
CA SER A 54 10.12 -3.82 -11.62
C SER A 54 8.76 -3.31 -11.09
N ARG A 55 8.73 -2.82 -9.86
CA ARG A 55 7.56 -2.30 -9.16
C ARG A 55 7.84 -0.84 -8.78
N CYS A 56 6.83 0.02 -8.81
CA CYS A 56 6.99 1.38 -8.27
C CYS A 56 7.01 1.38 -6.74
N ASP A 57 7.69 2.36 -6.15
CA ASP A 57 7.92 2.50 -4.71
C ASP A 57 6.64 2.34 -3.86
N CYS A 58 5.50 2.84 -4.33
CA CYS A 58 4.21 2.75 -3.61
C CYS A 58 3.70 1.30 -3.56
N CYS A 59 3.87 0.53 -4.63
CA CYS A 59 3.50 -0.88 -4.69
C CYS A 59 4.41 -1.71 -3.81
N GLU A 60 5.71 -1.40 -3.79
CA GLU A 60 6.68 -2.08 -2.93
C GLU A 60 6.38 -1.82 -1.45
N VAL A 61 6.17 -0.57 -1.07
CA VAL A 61 5.79 -0.21 0.31
C VAL A 61 4.46 -0.87 0.69
N ALA A 62 3.45 -0.89 -0.18
CA ALA A 62 2.19 -1.58 0.11
C ALA A 62 2.38 -3.08 0.34
N HIS A 63 3.22 -3.74 -0.47
CA HIS A 63 3.55 -5.15 -0.27
C HIS A 63 4.28 -5.39 1.07
N CYS A 64 5.25 -4.54 1.42
CA CYS A 64 5.95 -4.60 2.70
C CYS A 64 5.01 -4.41 3.89
N ILE A 65 4.05 -3.47 3.80
CA ILE A 65 3.04 -3.25 4.83
C ILE A 65 2.18 -4.50 5.03
N LEU A 66 1.66 -5.10 3.93
CA LEU A 66 0.88 -6.33 4.01
C LEU A 66 1.69 -7.46 4.63
N ARG A 67 2.94 -7.65 4.19
CA ARG A 67 3.82 -8.69 4.73
C ARG A 67 4.00 -8.53 6.24
N LYS A 68 4.38 -7.33 6.71
CA LYS A 68 4.53 -7.04 8.15
C LYS A 68 3.25 -7.24 8.96
N HIS A 69 2.12 -6.76 8.43
CA HIS A 69 0.82 -6.90 9.10
C HIS A 69 0.44 -8.38 9.31
N PHE A 70 0.74 -9.23 8.32
CA PHE A 70 0.42 -10.64 8.39
C PHE A 70 1.48 -11.47 9.13
N GLU A 71 2.77 -11.11 9.06
CA GLU A 71 3.84 -11.74 9.85
C GLU A 71 3.64 -11.57 11.37
N THR A 72 3.14 -10.40 11.79
CA THR A 72 2.81 -10.15 13.20
C THR A 72 1.59 -10.93 13.67
N LYS A 73 0.71 -11.34 12.76
CA LYS A 73 -0.41 -12.23 13.02
C LYS A 73 0.04 -13.68 12.91
N THR A 74 0.40 -14.26 14.04
CA THR A 74 0.96 -15.62 14.25
C THR A 74 0.25 -16.81 13.58
N ASN A 75 -0.91 -16.60 12.95
CA ASN A 75 -1.77 -17.63 12.35
C ASN A 75 -1.94 -17.51 10.83
N LEU A 76 -1.31 -16.54 10.16
CA LEU A 76 -1.47 -16.36 8.72
C LEU A 76 -0.22 -16.83 7.97
N ASP A 77 -0.42 -17.74 7.03
CA ASP A 77 0.63 -18.31 6.20
C ASP A 77 1.11 -17.32 5.12
N GLY A 78 2.30 -17.57 4.56
CA GLY A 78 2.80 -16.79 3.43
C GLY A 78 1.88 -16.83 2.20
N GLU A 79 1.01 -17.85 2.09
CA GLU A 79 0.01 -17.94 1.02
C GLU A 79 -1.06 -16.84 1.14
N THR A 80 -1.45 -16.47 2.37
CA THR A 80 -2.41 -15.38 2.61
C THR A 80 -1.85 -14.02 2.15
N VAL A 81 -0.57 -13.76 2.42
CA VAL A 81 0.11 -12.52 1.97
C VAL A 81 0.09 -12.43 0.45
N GLU A 82 0.45 -13.52 -0.23
CA GLU A 82 0.45 -13.60 -1.69
C GLU A 82 -0.96 -13.48 -2.28
N ALA A 83 -1.97 -14.07 -1.63
CA ALA A 83 -3.37 -13.95 -2.05
C ALA A 83 -3.88 -12.50 -1.94
N ALA A 84 -3.60 -11.83 -0.82
CA ALA A 84 -3.89 -10.42 -0.60
C ALA A 84 -3.20 -9.53 -1.65
N TRP A 85 -1.90 -9.77 -1.88
CA TRP A 85 -1.12 -9.02 -2.86
C TRP A 85 -1.65 -9.18 -4.29
N ARG A 86 -1.92 -10.42 -4.72
CA ARG A 86 -2.50 -10.68 -6.06
C ARG A 86 -3.87 -10.02 -6.20
N SER A 87 -4.70 -10.05 -5.15
CA SER A 87 -6.01 -9.40 -5.16
C SER A 87 -5.88 -7.89 -5.34
N LEU A 88 -5.01 -7.23 -4.55
CA LEU A 88 -4.71 -5.81 -4.67
C LEU A 88 -4.23 -5.44 -6.08
N VAL A 89 -3.26 -6.18 -6.62
CA VAL A 89 -2.71 -5.94 -7.96
C VAL A 89 -3.78 -6.06 -9.04
N ASN A 90 -4.65 -7.08 -8.96
CA ASN A 90 -5.74 -7.25 -9.92
C ASN A 90 -6.74 -6.08 -9.86
N ARG A 91 -7.07 -5.61 -8.65
CA ARG A 91 -7.95 -4.45 -8.47
C ARG A 91 -7.31 -3.16 -8.98
N LEU A 92 -6.01 -3.00 -8.78
CA LEU A 92 -5.27 -1.86 -9.32
C LEU A 92 -5.23 -1.87 -10.85
N LYS A 93 -5.04 -3.04 -11.47
CA LYS A 93 -5.11 -3.21 -12.93
C LYS A 93 -6.51 -2.86 -13.47
N GLN A 94 -7.57 -3.35 -12.82
CA GLN A 94 -8.95 -3.02 -13.18
C GLN A 94 -9.24 -1.52 -13.05
N TYR A 95 -8.80 -0.90 -11.95
CA TYR A 95 -8.95 0.54 -11.74
C TYR A 95 -8.25 1.35 -12.84
N ARG A 96 -7.00 1.01 -13.18
CA ARG A 96 -6.25 1.69 -14.27
C ARG A 96 -6.95 1.56 -15.62
N SER A 97 -7.44 0.36 -15.94
CA SER A 97 -8.19 0.09 -17.17
C SER A 97 -9.47 0.94 -17.25
N ALA A 98 -10.24 1.01 -16.15
CA ALA A 98 -11.48 1.78 -16.08
C ALA A 98 -11.26 3.31 -16.19
N HIS A 99 -10.08 3.81 -15.83
CA HIS A 99 -9.72 5.22 -15.90
C HIS A 99 -8.86 5.59 -17.12
N GLY A 100 -8.86 4.75 -18.16
CA GLY A 100 -8.25 5.07 -19.45
C GLY A 100 -6.71 5.15 -19.41
N GLN A 101 -6.07 4.58 -18.39
CA GLN A 101 -4.61 4.47 -18.36
C GLN A 101 -4.21 3.17 -19.07
N PRO A 102 -3.27 3.22 -20.05
CA PRO A 102 -2.87 2.03 -20.80
C PRO A 102 -2.41 0.92 -19.84
N VAL A 103 -2.96 -0.26 -20.07
CA VAL A 103 -2.77 -1.50 -19.27
C VAL A 103 -1.59 -2.33 -19.80
N GLU A 104 -1.01 -1.94 -20.93
CA GLU A 104 0.08 -2.68 -21.57
C GLU A 104 1.43 -2.38 -20.88
N GLY A 105 1.93 -3.37 -20.13
CA GLY A 105 3.26 -3.37 -19.51
C GLY A 105 3.26 -3.92 -18.09
N GLU A 106 4.45 -4.27 -17.59
CA GLU A 106 4.74 -4.32 -16.15
C GLU A 106 4.25 -3.02 -15.49
N ILE A 107 4.06 -2.98 -14.17
CA ILE A 107 3.56 -1.78 -13.48
C ILE A 107 4.66 -0.71 -13.50
N GLY A 108 4.96 -0.16 -14.68
CA GLY A 108 5.86 0.96 -14.94
C GLY A 108 5.18 2.21 -14.43
N CYS A 109 5.46 2.50 -13.17
CA CYS A 109 4.64 3.37 -12.34
C CYS A 109 5.46 4.59 -11.87
N GLU A 110 6.58 4.88 -12.54
CA GLU A 110 7.54 5.95 -12.22
C GLU A 110 6.91 7.36 -12.13
N ASN A 111 5.83 7.66 -12.88
CA ASN A 111 5.17 8.98 -12.84
C ASN A 111 3.71 8.96 -12.32
N VAL A 112 3.15 7.78 -12.06
CA VAL A 112 1.72 7.60 -11.71
C VAL A 112 1.54 7.10 -10.27
N CYS A 113 2.61 6.55 -9.67
CA CYS A 113 2.63 6.00 -8.31
C CYS A 113 2.02 6.95 -7.28
N ALA A 114 2.47 8.20 -7.25
CA ALA A 114 2.00 9.17 -6.27
C ALA A 114 0.50 9.47 -6.41
N LYS A 115 -0.02 9.56 -7.63
CA LYS A 115 -1.46 9.77 -7.87
C LYS A 115 -2.29 8.55 -7.49
N LEU A 116 -1.71 7.35 -7.58
CA LEU A 116 -2.36 6.10 -7.21
C LEU A 116 -2.19 5.75 -5.74
N ALA A 117 -1.27 6.37 -5.00
CA ALA A 117 -1.01 6.06 -3.60
C ALA A 117 -2.29 6.08 -2.74
N PRO A 118 -3.22 7.06 -2.85
CA PRO A 118 -4.49 7.01 -2.14
C PRO A 118 -5.33 5.76 -2.44
N VAL A 119 -5.37 5.34 -3.70
CA VAL A 119 -6.14 4.17 -4.16
C VAL A 119 -5.47 2.87 -3.72
N ILE A 120 -4.14 2.79 -3.82
CA ILE A 120 -3.34 1.67 -3.36
C ILE A 120 -3.56 1.46 -1.86
N PHE A 121 -3.54 2.54 -1.07
CA PHE A 121 -3.77 2.47 0.37
C PHE A 121 -5.16 1.96 0.71
N ASP A 122 -6.19 2.44 0.02
CA ASP A 122 -7.57 2.00 0.22
C ASP A 122 -7.75 0.51 -0.12
N PHE A 123 -7.20 0.03 -1.25
CA PHE A 123 -7.24 -1.39 -1.57
C PHE A 123 -6.45 -2.23 -0.56
N MET A 124 -5.29 -1.74 -0.12
CA MET A 124 -4.49 -2.40 0.92
C MET A 124 -5.28 -2.54 2.24
N LEU A 125 -5.93 -1.48 2.71
CA LEU A 125 -6.75 -1.54 3.92
C LEU A 125 -7.92 -2.53 3.80
N GLN A 126 -8.48 -2.67 2.60
CA GLN A 126 -9.54 -3.64 2.35
C GLN A 126 -9.02 -5.08 2.40
N GLU A 127 -7.82 -5.35 1.89
CA GLU A 127 -7.20 -6.68 2.05
C GLU A 127 -6.83 -6.95 3.52
N VAL A 128 -6.29 -5.94 4.23
CA VAL A 128 -6.04 -6.05 5.68
C VAL A 128 -7.33 -6.42 6.40
N HIS A 129 -8.44 -5.72 6.16
CA HIS A 129 -9.73 -6.02 6.78
C HIS A 129 -10.28 -7.39 6.37
N ARG A 130 -10.05 -7.84 5.14
CA ARG A 130 -10.56 -9.13 4.64
C ARG A 130 -9.98 -10.33 5.37
N TYR A 131 -8.70 -10.25 5.76
CA TYR A 131 -7.96 -11.34 6.39
C TYR A 131 -7.65 -11.06 7.88
N SER A 132 -8.27 -10.03 8.47
CA SER A 132 -8.15 -9.68 9.89
C SER A 132 -9.32 -10.18 10.72
#